data_AF-A0A7H9SDI9-F1
#
_entry.id   AF-A0A7H9SDI9-F1
#
_cell.length_a   1.000
_cell.length_b   1.000
_cell.length_c   1.000
_cell.angle_alpha   90.00
_cell.angle_beta   90.00
_cell.angle_gamma   90.00
#
_symmetry.space_group_name_H-M   'P 1'
#
loop_
_entity.id
_entity.type
_entity.pdbx_description
1 polymer ?
#
loop_
_entity_poly.entity_id
_entity_poly.type
_entity_poly.pdbx_seq_one_letter_code
_entity_poly.pdbx_strand_id
1 'polypeptide(L)'
;MHSLDRLGRSLKGILTSIEELTARGVVIHFVKEGLTVGENDNPMSQAMLQIFAVVAELEVNLIKQRQLEGYAAAKEDGRVVTRGKGRHVLEVKDSVRKALLEGKSIRAIAAQFDLSTRTVMNLKKELIGAVV
;
A
#
# COMPACT_ATOMS: atom_id res chain seq x y z
N MET A 1 -25.20 -19.08 3.32
CA MET A 1 -23.82 -19.19 3.87
C MET A 1 -23.87 -19.20 5.39
N HIS A 2 -22.84 -19.73 6.06
CA HIS A 2 -22.84 -19.81 7.52
C HIS A 2 -22.67 -18.43 8.19
N SER A 3 -21.75 -17.59 7.71
CA SER A 3 -21.47 -16.27 8.32
C SER A 3 -20.82 -15.28 7.35
N LEU A 4 -20.81 -13.99 7.69
CA LEU A 4 -20.25 -12.90 6.86
C LEU A 4 -18.75 -13.10 6.57
N ASP A 5 -17.98 -13.58 7.55
CA ASP A 5 -16.54 -13.87 7.41
C ASP A 5 -16.21 -14.94 6.37
N ARG A 6 -17.21 -15.73 5.96
CA ARG A 6 -17.04 -16.75 4.90
C ARG A 6 -17.13 -16.19 3.50
N LEU A 7 -17.62 -14.96 3.34
CA LEU A 7 -17.77 -14.33 2.03
C LEU A 7 -16.51 -13.58 1.59
N GLY A 8 -15.68 -13.10 2.51
CA GLY A 8 -14.46 -12.38 2.16
C GLY A 8 -13.55 -12.04 3.33
N ARG A 9 -12.35 -11.51 3.02
CA ARG A 9 -11.31 -11.14 4.00
C ARG A 9 -11.35 -9.67 4.43
N SER A 10 -12.17 -8.85 3.78
CA SER A 10 -12.36 -7.44 4.12
C SER A 10 -13.83 -7.09 4.01
N LEU A 11 -14.32 -6.25 4.93
CA LEU A 11 -15.73 -5.85 4.95
C LEU A 11 -16.12 -5.12 3.66
N LYS A 12 -15.22 -4.29 3.13
CA LYS A 12 -15.38 -3.66 1.81
C LYS A 12 -15.57 -4.68 0.69
N GLY A 13 -14.71 -5.70 0.61
CA GLY A 13 -14.82 -6.72 -0.43
C GLY A 13 -16.08 -7.58 -0.29
N ILE A 14 -16.50 -7.84 0.95
CA ILE A 14 -17.77 -8.50 1.26
C ILE A 14 -18.94 -7.68 0.71
N LEU A 15 -19.01 -6.38 1.01
CA LEU A 15 -20.09 -5.50 0.54
C LEU A 15 -20.16 -5.43 -0.98
N THR A 16 -19.02 -5.26 -1.66
CA THR A 16 -18.97 -5.28 -3.13
C THR A 16 -19.48 -6.61 -3.70
N SER A 17 -19.10 -7.73 -3.09
CA SER A 17 -19.58 -9.06 -3.51
C SER A 17 -21.09 -9.21 -3.32
N ILE A 18 -21.62 -8.68 -2.21
CA ILE A 18 -23.05 -8.67 -1.92
C ILE A 18 -23.78 -7.84 -2.99
N GLU A 19 -23.34 -6.62 -3.27
CA GLU A 19 -23.93 -5.74 -4.30
C GLU A 19 -23.93 -6.39 -5.69
N GLU A 20 -22.83 -7.03 -6.09
CA GLU A 20 -22.74 -7.73 -7.37
C GLU A 20 -23.70 -8.92 -7.47
N LEU A 21 -23.87 -9.67 -6.39
CA LEU A 21 -24.75 -10.83 -6.33
C LEU A 21 -26.23 -10.41 -6.31
N THR A 22 -26.59 -9.41 -5.50
CA THR A 22 -27.96 -8.90 -5.45
C THR A 22 -28.37 -8.22 -6.76
N ALA A 23 -27.45 -7.53 -7.44
CA ALA A 23 -27.70 -6.98 -8.78
C ALA A 23 -28.03 -8.07 -9.81
N ARG A 24 -27.59 -9.31 -9.59
CA ARG A 24 -27.95 -10.49 -10.40
C ARG A 24 -29.21 -11.21 -9.92
N GLY A 25 -29.91 -10.66 -8.93
CA GLY A 25 -31.10 -11.27 -8.32
C GLY A 25 -30.81 -12.44 -7.38
N VAL A 26 -29.55 -12.59 -6.91
CA VAL A 26 -29.19 -13.64 -5.95
C VAL A 26 -29.55 -13.18 -4.55
N VAL A 27 -30.31 -14.01 -3.84
CA VAL A 27 -30.62 -13.83 -2.41
C VAL A 27 -29.57 -14.56 -1.57
N ILE A 28 -28.99 -13.86 -0.60
CA ILE A 28 -27.95 -14.38 0.29
C ILE A 28 -28.51 -14.43 1.70
N HIS A 29 -28.50 -15.63 2.28
CA HIS A 29 -28.84 -15.85 3.69
C HIS A 29 -27.58 -16.11 4.51
N PHE A 30 -27.34 -15.28 5.51
CA PHE A 30 -26.28 -15.45 6.51
C PHE A 30 -26.88 -16.06 7.78
N VAL A 31 -26.58 -17.34 8.01
CA VAL A 31 -27.23 -18.14 9.08
C VAL A 31 -26.88 -17.64 10.47
N LYS A 32 -25.62 -17.30 10.72
CA LYS A 32 -25.13 -16.89 12.04
C LYS A 32 -25.63 -15.51 12.44
N GLU A 33 -25.66 -14.56 11.50
CA GLU A 33 -26.10 -13.19 11.74
C GLU A 33 -27.61 -13.02 11.56
N GLY A 34 -28.32 -14.05 11.11
CA GLY A 34 -29.77 -13.99 10.87
C GLY A 34 -30.15 -12.96 9.79
N LEU A 35 -29.25 -12.70 8.84
CA LEU A 35 -29.39 -11.62 7.86
C LEU A 35 -29.70 -12.20 6.47
N THR A 36 -30.72 -11.66 5.81
CA THR A 36 -31.08 -11.99 4.43
C THR A 36 -30.90 -10.76 3.54
N VAL A 37 -30.15 -10.89 2.45
CA VAL A 37 -29.82 -9.78 1.55
C VAL A 37 -30.19 -10.15 0.11
N GLY A 38 -30.73 -9.20 -0.66
CA GLY A 38 -31.16 -9.42 -2.05
C GLY A 38 -32.64 -9.73 -2.21
N GLU A 39 -33.37 -9.87 -1.10
CA GLU A 39 -34.82 -9.86 -1.09
C GLU A 39 -35.28 -8.38 -1.07
N ASN A 40 -35.99 -7.94 -2.12
CA ASN A 40 -36.32 -6.53 -2.38
C ASN A 40 -37.17 -5.84 -1.29
N ASP A 41 -37.58 -6.54 -0.23
CA ASP A 41 -38.59 -6.08 0.74
C ASP A 41 -38.13 -6.07 2.21
N ASN A 42 -36.84 -6.27 2.52
CA ASN A 42 -36.37 -6.19 3.91
C ASN A 42 -35.60 -4.89 4.22
N PRO A 43 -36.29 -3.81 4.66
CA PRO A 43 -35.65 -2.53 4.98
C PRO A 43 -34.62 -2.63 6.12
N MET A 44 -34.80 -3.56 7.06
CA MET A 44 -33.83 -3.79 8.13
C MET A 44 -32.51 -4.35 7.60
N SER A 45 -32.58 -5.20 6.58
CA SER A 45 -31.40 -5.79 5.97
C SER A 45 -30.62 -4.77 5.14
N GLN A 46 -31.32 -3.86 4.46
CA GLN A 46 -30.69 -2.70 3.80
C GLN A 46 -30.03 -1.75 4.80
N ALA A 47 -30.72 -1.41 5.90
CA ALA A 47 -30.15 -0.56 6.96
C ALA A 47 -28.89 -1.19 7.57
N MET A 48 -28.90 -2.51 7.81
CA MET A 48 -27.75 -3.22 8.35
C MET A 48 -26.55 -3.20 7.39
N LEU A 49 -26.78 -3.36 6.09
CA LEU A 49 -25.72 -3.22 5.08
C LEU A 49 -25.12 -1.82 5.05
N GLN A 50 -25.93 -0.78 5.18
CA GLN A 50 -25.45 0.60 5.26
C GLN A 50 -24.60 0.83 6.51
N ILE A 51 -25.02 0.29 7.66
CA ILE A 51 -24.22 0.35 8.89
C ILE A 51 -22.88 -0.35 8.69
N PHE A 52 -22.86 -1.54 8.08
CA PHE A 52 -21.62 -2.23 7.76
C PHE A 52 -20.75 -1.45 6.78
N ALA A 53 -21.33 -0.75 5.81
CA ALA A 53 -20.58 0.12 4.91
C ALA A 53 -19.91 1.28 5.66
N VAL A 54 -20.64 1.93 6.57
CA VAL A 54 -20.09 3.00 7.42
C VAL A 54 -18.96 2.48 8.31
N VAL A 55 -19.14 1.31 8.93
CA VAL A 55 -18.09 0.69 9.76
C VAL A 55 -16.86 0.33 8.91
N ALA A 56 -17.06 -0.24 7.71
CA ALA A 56 -15.98 -0.59 6.81
C ALA A 56 -15.13 0.63 6.43
N GLU A 57 -15.77 1.76 6.17
CA GLU A 57 -15.09 3.02 5.85
C GLU A 57 -14.34 3.58 7.06
N LEU A 58 -14.99 3.57 8.23
CA LEU A 58 -14.38 4.02 9.48
C LEU A 58 -13.10 3.25 9.82
N GLU A 59 -13.13 1.92 9.75
CA GLU A 59 -11.96 1.08 10.03
C GLU A 59 -10.79 1.39 9.09
N VAL A 60 -11.07 1.51 7.79
CA VAL A 60 -10.04 1.82 6.79
C VAL A 60 -9.42 3.19 7.05
N ASN A 61 -10.23 4.18 7.41
CA ASN A 61 -9.75 5.53 7.70
C ASN A 61 -8.91 5.56 8.98
N LEU A 62 -9.33 4.87 10.04
CA LEU A 62 -8.56 4.76 11.28
C LEU A 62 -7.21 4.06 11.08
N ILE A 63 -7.18 2.98 10.28
CA ILE A 63 -5.92 2.29 9.95
C ILE A 63 -4.97 3.24 9.20
N LYS A 64 -5.47 4.00 8.23
CA LYS A 64 -4.66 4.99 7.50
C LYS A 64 -4.14 6.09 8.40
N GLN A 65 -4.96 6.63 9.30
CA GLN A 65 -4.54 7.66 10.26
C GLN A 65 -3.38 7.15 11.12
N ARG A 66 -3.53 5.97 11.74
CA ARG A 66 -2.48 5.34 12.54
C ARG A 66 -1.22 5.04 11.73
N GLN A 67 -1.37 4.64 10.48
CA GLN A 67 -0.22 4.41 9.58
C GLN A 67 0.53 5.72 9.33
N LEU A 68 -0.17 6.82 9.06
CA LEU A 68 0.44 8.14 8.84
C LEU A 68 1.15 8.65 10.09
N GLU A 69 0.55 8.49 11.25
CA GLU A 69 1.16 8.83 12.55
C GLU A 69 2.44 8.02 12.77
N GLY A 70 2.41 6.70 12.54
CA GLY A 70 3.59 5.85 12.64
C GLY A 70 4.68 6.21 11.63
N TYR A 71 4.30 6.62 10.42
CA TYR A 71 5.23 7.07 9.39
C TYR A 71 5.90 8.40 9.75
N ALA A 72 5.14 9.33 10.34
CA ALA A 72 5.66 10.61 10.82
C ALA A 72 6.65 10.41 11.97
N ALA A 73 6.28 9.62 12.98
CA ALA A 73 7.16 9.29 14.10
C ALA A 73 8.45 8.59 13.63
N ALA A 74 8.36 7.61 12.73
CA ALA A 74 9.53 6.94 12.18
C ALA A 74 10.45 7.89 11.38
N LYS A 75 9.87 8.90 10.71
CA LYS A 75 10.62 9.92 9.99
C LYS A 75 11.33 10.88 10.93
N GLU A 76 10.69 11.27 12.04
CA GLU A 76 11.31 12.09 13.11
C GLU A 76 12.47 11.34 13.78
N ASP A 77 12.32 10.03 14.01
CA ASP A 77 13.39 9.14 14.48
C ASP A 77 14.54 8.93 13.46
N GLY A 78 14.45 9.53 12.27
CA GLY A 78 15.45 9.40 11.21
C GLY A 78 15.47 8.03 10.52
N ARG A 79 14.44 7.19 10.69
CA ARG A 79 14.36 5.89 10.01
C ARG A 79 14.12 6.06 8.52
N VAL A 80 14.62 5.12 7.72
CA VAL A 80 14.32 5.06 6.29
C VAL A 80 12.90 4.52 6.11
N VAL A 81 11.95 5.43 5.93
CA VAL A 81 10.52 5.10 5.80
C VAL A 81 10.12 4.66 4.38
N THR A 82 10.94 4.95 3.38
CA THR A 82 10.72 4.56 1.98
C THR A 82 11.50 3.30 1.61
N ARG A 83 11.37 2.85 0.36
CA ARG A 83 12.25 1.81 -0.19
C ARG A 83 13.70 2.28 -0.10
N GLY A 84 14.44 1.72 0.86
CA GLY A 84 15.87 1.97 1.01
C GLY A 84 16.67 1.56 -0.22
N LYS A 85 17.94 1.96 -0.25
CA LYS A 85 18.86 1.54 -1.32
C LYS A 85 19.15 0.05 -1.21
N GLY A 86 19.31 -0.60 -2.37
CA GLY A 86 19.77 -1.99 -2.41
C GLY A 86 21.15 -2.13 -1.78
N ARG A 87 21.42 -3.28 -1.15
CA ARG A 87 22.67 -3.55 -0.44
C ARG A 87 23.91 -3.27 -1.29
N HIS A 88 23.93 -3.78 -2.52
CA HIS A 88 25.04 -3.57 -3.45
C HIS A 88 25.32 -2.07 -3.72
N VAL A 89 24.26 -1.26 -3.86
CA VAL A 89 24.39 0.20 -4.06
C VAL A 89 25.03 0.90 -2.86
N LEU A 90 24.77 0.39 -1.64
CA LEU A 90 25.38 0.92 -0.42
C LEU A 90 26.87 0.54 -0.33
N GLU A 91 27.23 -0.69 -0.69
CA GLU A 91 28.61 -1.19 -0.69
C GLU A 91 29.51 -0.43 -1.68
N VAL A 92 29.04 -0.20 -2.91
CA VAL A 92 29.84 0.46 -3.95
C VAL A 92 29.73 1.99 -3.96
N LYS A 93 28.93 2.57 -3.06
CA LYS A 93 28.55 3.99 -3.05
C LYS A 93 29.77 4.92 -3.07
N ASP A 94 30.76 4.63 -2.24
CA ASP A 94 31.93 5.51 -2.09
C ASP A 94 32.90 5.38 -3.26
N SER A 95 33.04 4.18 -3.82
CA SER A 95 33.79 3.94 -5.07
C SER A 95 33.17 4.67 -6.25
N VAL A 96 31.84 4.63 -6.38
CA VAL A 96 31.08 5.36 -7.40
C VAL A 96 31.24 6.88 -7.23
N ARG A 97 31.21 7.40 -6.00
CA ARG A 97 31.45 8.83 -5.73
C ARG A 97 32.85 9.27 -6.13
N LYS A 98 33.88 8.50 -5.81
CA LYS A 98 35.26 8.78 -6.24
C LYS A 98 35.37 8.82 -7.77
N ALA A 99 34.81 7.82 -8.45
CA ALA A 99 34.79 7.77 -9.90
C ALA A 99 34.05 8.96 -10.56
N LEU A 100 32.98 9.46 -9.92
CA LEU A 100 32.27 10.66 -10.37
C LEU A 100 33.11 11.94 -10.19
N LEU A 101 33.87 12.06 -9.10
CA LEU A 101 34.78 13.18 -8.84
C LEU A 101 35.99 13.18 -9.80
N GLU A 102 36.47 11.98 -10.19
CA GLU A 102 37.49 11.79 -11.23
C GLU A 102 36.99 12.13 -12.64
N GLY A 103 35.71 12.47 -12.82
CA GLY A 103 35.16 12.87 -14.11
C GLY A 103 34.79 11.71 -15.05
N LYS A 104 34.74 10.47 -14.57
CA LYS A 104 34.35 9.32 -15.41
C LYS A 104 32.89 9.44 -15.87
N SER A 105 32.61 8.93 -17.07
CA SER A 105 31.25 8.99 -17.63
C SER A 105 30.28 8.10 -16.85
N ILE A 106 29.01 8.53 -16.76
CA ILE A 106 27.94 7.80 -16.06
C ILE A 106 27.78 6.37 -16.59
N ARG A 107 27.92 6.19 -17.92
CA ARG A 107 27.80 4.86 -18.57
C ARG A 107 28.98 3.95 -18.21
N ALA A 108 30.20 4.49 -18.16
CA ALA A 108 31.37 3.70 -17.78
C ALA A 108 31.29 3.22 -16.32
N ILE A 109 30.87 4.11 -15.41
CA ILE A 109 30.66 3.77 -13.99
C ILE A 109 29.55 2.72 -13.83
N ALA A 110 28.43 2.89 -14.55
CA ALA A 110 27.32 1.95 -14.52
C ALA A 110 27.76 0.53 -14.93
N ALA A 111 28.53 0.41 -16.02
CA ALA A 111 29.07 -0.87 -16.47
C ALA A 111 30.12 -1.45 -15.51
N GLN A 112 30.98 -0.59 -14.92
CA GLN A 112 32.04 -1.03 -14.01
C GLN A 112 31.51 -1.61 -12.70
N PHE A 113 30.44 -1.03 -12.16
CA PHE A 113 29.89 -1.40 -10.85
C PHE A 113 28.59 -2.20 -10.94
N ASP A 114 28.23 -2.73 -12.13
CA ASP A 114 26.97 -3.44 -12.38
C ASP A 114 25.74 -2.71 -11.81
N LEU A 115 25.62 -1.43 -12.18
CA LEU A 115 24.52 -0.57 -11.75
C LEU A 115 23.74 -0.04 -12.96
N SER A 116 22.46 0.24 -12.77
CA SER A 116 21.71 1.01 -13.75
C SER A 116 22.26 2.44 -13.85
N THR A 117 22.27 3.01 -15.06
CA THR A 117 22.63 4.42 -15.28
C THR A 117 21.76 5.37 -14.45
N ARG A 118 20.49 5.01 -14.19
CA ARG A 118 19.55 5.71 -13.30
C ARG A 118 20.07 5.78 -11.86
N THR A 119 20.61 4.68 -11.35
CA THR A 119 21.20 4.61 -10.00
C THR A 119 22.40 5.54 -9.88
N VAL A 120 23.31 5.51 -10.86
CA VAL A 120 24.50 6.39 -10.89
C VAL A 120 24.11 7.87 -11.00
N MET A 121 23.11 8.20 -11.83
CA MET A 121 22.57 9.57 -11.93
C MET A 121 21.98 10.05 -10.60
N ASN A 122 21.23 9.20 -9.90
CA ASN A 122 20.67 9.55 -8.59
C ASN A 122 21.78 9.79 -7.56
N LEU A 123 22.83 8.94 -7.54
CA LEU A 123 23.99 9.13 -6.67
C LEU A 123 24.76 10.42 -7.00
N LYS A 124 24.89 10.79 -8.28
CA LYS A 124 25.48 12.07 -8.71
C LYS A 124 24.64 13.25 -8.21
N LYS A 125 23.31 13.17 -8.31
CA LYS A 125 22.41 14.22 -7.83
C LYS A 125 22.51 14.40 -6.30
N GLU A 126 22.59 13.30 -5.56
CA GLU A 126 22.83 13.34 -4.11
C GLU A 126 24.19 13.94 -3.74
N LEU A 127 25.23 13.63 -4.51
CA LEU A 127 26.57 14.19 -4.29
C LEU A 127 26.55 15.73 -4.47
N ILE A 128 25.90 16.22 -5.53
CA ILE A 128 25.77 17.67 -5.78
C ILE A 128 24.91 18.35 -4.71
N GLY A 129 23.79 17.73 -4.33
CA GLY A 129 22.89 18.27 -3.31
C GLY A 129 23.40 18.18 -1.86
N ALA A 130 24.55 17.53 -1.62
CA ALA A 130 25.21 17.51 -0.32
C ALA A 130 26.36 18.53 -0.23
N VAL A 131 26.75 19.15 -1.35
CA VAL A 131 27.82 20.17 -1.44
C VAL A 131 27.24 21.59 -1.43
N VAL A 132 25.92 21.74 -1.60
CA VAL A 132 25.13 22.98 -1.49
C VAL A 132 24.34 22.93 -0.19
#